data_AF-A0A5C8MTQ2-F1
#
_entry.id   AF-A0A5C8MTQ2-F1
#
_cell.length_a   1.000
_cell.length_b   1.000
_cell.length_c   1.000
_cell.angle_alpha   90.00
_cell.angle_beta   90.00
_cell.angle_gamma   90.00
#
_symmetry.space_group_name_H-M   'P 1'
#
loop_
_entity.id
_entity.type
_entity.pdbx_description
1 polymer ?
#
loop_
_entity_poly.entity_id
_entity_poly.type
_entity_poly.pdbx_seq_one_letter_code
_entity_poly.pdbx_strand_id
1 'polypeptide(L)'
;LLFRYMQGKQSSDFMHSLPVQRAELFCQQAVFGVMLIVIPIMLISLLAIVCRYGLSLSMPLAIGDIIRWTWETAIMELFVFAASVFVGIMTGMSTLQVVFTYILFLFPAGITMLLLTNTSFLLVGFPADYYLSQNLEAIVPFFRYLKLEAEPLTAGESLAYLLLIMVFLIFAIWLYQKRHSEAATQALAFPALRPIFKYGVAFCTMLVGGFYFGATQNQFSWIVFGYVTFSFIGFFVAEMIIEKTWRVFHKWKGYAYFAAAMVVIGILVHLDITGYEKRLPALEDIRQVYFGGSVYDFVENGQRSYEPFEQENQFLKEKENIHAVYAFHQQLVNDQPKPSPFTEQRQVVIGYVLKDGKRMIRQYHVPSDQYFSYFQPILESKEYKKNYYLLLRDQGYSPIRQVAFHTPETGEKTLTIIEPQQIDSFIEALKADLMEEPASSMLDDNVWEGDIELLQSDGDIIRLEWKKTYTHVEKWLKDHHLFEKAQGNAE
;
A
#
# COMPACT_ATOMS: atom_id res chain seq x y z
N LEU A 1 5.45 -32.62 -9.65
CA LEU A 1 5.96 -33.95 -10.09
C LEU A 1 5.14 -35.10 -9.51
N LEU A 2 4.94 -35.15 -8.19
CA LEU A 2 4.15 -36.17 -7.47
C LEU A 2 2.82 -36.53 -8.14
N PHE A 3 2.05 -35.50 -8.51
CA PHE A 3 0.72 -35.62 -9.08
C PHE A 3 0.68 -35.59 -10.61
N ARG A 4 1.85 -35.61 -11.28
CA ARG A 4 1.94 -35.47 -12.74
C ARG A 4 1.21 -36.59 -13.49
N TYR A 5 1.12 -37.78 -12.91
CA TYR A 5 0.43 -38.91 -13.53
C TYR A 5 -1.05 -38.59 -13.87
N MET A 6 -1.71 -37.71 -13.12
CA MET A 6 -3.11 -37.31 -13.36
C MET A 6 -3.27 -36.29 -14.51
N GLN A 7 -2.16 -35.70 -14.94
CA GLN A 7 -2.12 -34.67 -15.99
C GLN A 7 -1.79 -35.29 -17.36
N GLY A 8 -1.22 -36.50 -17.39
CA GLY A 8 -0.99 -37.28 -18.61
C GLY A 8 -2.05 -38.35 -18.81
N LYS A 9 -2.61 -38.45 -20.02
CA LYS A 9 -3.71 -39.40 -20.31
C LYS A 9 -3.33 -40.85 -20.02
N GLN A 10 -2.23 -41.34 -20.63
CA GLN A 10 -1.77 -42.72 -20.46
C GLN A 10 -1.43 -43.07 -19.01
N SER A 11 -0.75 -42.17 -18.30
CA SER A 11 -0.37 -42.38 -16.91
C SER A 11 -1.57 -42.38 -15.96
N SER A 12 -2.56 -41.53 -16.24
CA SER A 12 -3.82 -41.47 -15.50
C SER A 12 -4.61 -42.77 -15.69
N ASP A 13 -4.75 -43.24 -16.92
CA ASP A 13 -5.48 -44.48 -17.23
C ASP A 13 -4.81 -45.70 -16.59
N PHE A 14 -3.47 -45.77 -16.62
CA PHE A 14 -2.73 -46.84 -15.94
C PHE A 14 -2.96 -46.80 -14.43
N MET A 15 -2.71 -45.66 -13.77
CA MET A 15 -2.82 -45.55 -12.31
C MET A 15 -4.24 -45.79 -11.81
N HIS A 16 -5.25 -45.38 -12.56
CA HIS A 16 -6.65 -45.59 -12.20
C HIS A 16 -7.22 -46.97 -12.57
N SER A 17 -6.45 -47.82 -13.26
CA SER A 17 -6.82 -49.22 -13.48
C SER A 17 -6.35 -50.17 -12.36
N LEU A 18 -5.43 -49.70 -11.50
CA LEU A 18 -4.98 -50.44 -10.33
C LEU A 18 -6.11 -50.55 -9.28
N PRO A 19 -6.18 -51.66 -8.52
CA PRO A 19 -7.19 -51.87 -7.48
C PRO A 19 -6.87 -51.11 -6.19
N VAL A 20 -6.57 -49.81 -6.29
CA VAL A 20 -6.21 -48.92 -5.18
C VAL A 20 -7.22 -47.77 -5.12
N GLN A 21 -7.65 -47.38 -3.93
CA GLN A 21 -8.59 -46.27 -3.81
C GLN A 21 -7.91 -44.94 -4.16
N ARG A 22 -8.65 -44.02 -4.80
CA ARG A 22 -8.14 -42.68 -5.11
C ARG A 22 -7.68 -41.94 -3.85
N ALA A 23 -8.41 -42.08 -2.74
CA ALA A 23 -8.02 -41.48 -1.47
C ALA A 23 -6.63 -41.95 -1.01
N GLU A 24 -6.35 -43.25 -1.12
CA GLU A 24 -5.07 -43.85 -0.73
C GLU A 24 -3.94 -43.37 -1.63
N LEU A 25 -4.15 -43.35 -2.95
CA LEU A 25 -3.19 -42.81 -3.92
C LEU A 25 -2.84 -41.35 -3.61
N PHE A 26 -3.84 -40.53 -3.26
CA PHE A 26 -3.61 -39.14 -2.88
C PHE A 26 -2.81 -39.04 -1.59
N CYS A 27 -3.22 -39.75 -0.53
CA CYS A 27 -2.55 -39.71 0.77
C CYS A 27 -1.09 -40.16 0.66
N GLN A 28 -0.80 -41.22 -0.09
CA GLN A 28 0.59 -41.67 -0.31
C GLN A 28 1.44 -40.58 -0.96
N GLN A 29 0.93 -39.95 -2.04
CA GLN A 29 1.65 -38.88 -2.74
C GLN A 29 1.80 -37.61 -1.87
N ALA A 30 0.77 -37.26 -1.11
CA ALA A 30 0.79 -36.10 -0.22
C ALA A 30 1.80 -36.31 0.92
N VAL A 31 1.79 -37.46 1.59
CA VAL A 31 2.73 -37.81 2.66
C VAL A 31 4.16 -37.84 2.14
N PHE A 32 4.39 -38.43 0.95
CA PHE A 32 5.70 -38.41 0.32
C PHE A 32 6.18 -36.98 0.00
N GLY A 33 5.29 -36.11 -0.48
CA GLY A 33 5.59 -34.69 -0.69
C GLY A 33 5.95 -33.95 0.60
N VAL A 34 5.22 -34.19 1.68
CA VAL A 34 5.52 -33.63 3.01
C VAL A 34 6.90 -34.10 3.48
N MET A 35 7.22 -35.38 3.33
CA MET A 35 8.54 -35.90 3.71
C MET A 35 9.67 -35.26 2.90
N LEU A 36 9.48 -35.07 1.58
CA LEU A 36 10.47 -34.41 0.72
C LEU A 36 10.74 -32.95 1.09
N ILE A 37 9.83 -32.30 1.81
CA ILE A 37 9.98 -30.93 2.30
C ILE A 37 10.59 -30.93 3.70
N VAL A 38 10.00 -31.68 4.63
CA VAL A 38 10.39 -31.64 6.05
C VAL A 38 11.77 -32.25 6.29
N ILE A 39 12.13 -33.34 5.61
CA ILE A 39 13.43 -34.02 5.85
C ILE A 39 14.62 -33.11 5.53
N PRO A 40 14.69 -32.43 4.36
CA PRO A 40 15.74 -31.46 4.09
C PRO A 40 15.81 -30.32 5.12
N ILE A 41 14.67 -29.75 5.52
CA ILE A 41 14.64 -28.68 6.52
C ILE A 41 15.23 -29.16 7.86
N MET A 42 14.84 -30.36 8.30
CA MET A 42 15.37 -30.97 9.53
C MET A 42 16.87 -31.24 9.43
N LEU A 43 17.36 -31.66 8.26
CA LEU A 43 18.79 -31.88 8.01
C LEU A 43 19.58 -30.57 8.05
N ILE A 44 19.06 -29.50 7.44
CA ILE A 44 19.69 -28.16 7.50
C ILE A 44 19.73 -27.67 8.94
N SER A 45 18.65 -27.87 9.69
CA SER A 45 18.57 -27.49 11.12
C SER A 45 19.60 -28.24 11.97
N LEU A 46 19.78 -29.55 11.71
CA LEU A 46 20.80 -30.36 12.37
C LEU A 46 22.22 -29.89 12.04
N LEU A 47 22.49 -29.60 10.77
CA LEU A 47 23.79 -29.05 10.34
C LEU A 47 24.08 -27.69 10.98
N ALA A 48 23.07 -26.81 11.07
CA ALA A 48 23.21 -25.52 11.75
C ALA A 48 23.58 -25.68 13.24
N ILE A 49 22.98 -26.65 13.93
CA ILE A 49 23.33 -26.99 15.31
C ILE A 49 24.79 -27.47 15.40
N VAL A 50 25.23 -28.35 14.50
CA VAL A 50 26.62 -28.84 14.48
C VAL A 50 27.60 -27.70 14.21
N CYS A 51 27.32 -26.84 13.23
CA CYS A 51 28.14 -25.67 12.90
C CYS A 51 28.26 -24.70 14.07
N ARG A 52 27.18 -24.48 14.83
CA ARG A 52 27.19 -23.64 16.03
C ARG A 52 28.21 -24.13 17.07
N TYR A 53 28.34 -25.43 17.28
CA TYR A 53 29.32 -25.98 18.23
C TYR A 53 30.73 -26.10 17.66
N GLY A 54 30.86 -26.24 16.33
CA GLY A 54 32.14 -26.44 15.65
C GLY A 54 32.86 -25.16 15.19
N LEU A 55 32.18 -24.02 15.12
CA LEU A 55 32.70 -22.76 14.55
C LEU A 55 32.61 -21.61 15.56
N SER A 56 33.63 -20.76 15.59
CA SER A 56 33.60 -19.49 16.30
C SER A 56 32.84 -18.45 15.47
N LEU A 57 31.53 -18.33 15.71
CA LEU A 57 30.68 -17.34 15.06
C LEU A 57 30.82 -15.96 15.74
N SER A 58 30.85 -14.88 14.96
CA SER A 58 30.90 -13.50 15.46
C SER A 58 29.60 -13.05 16.15
N MET A 59 28.48 -13.70 15.83
CA MET A 59 27.16 -13.45 16.42
C MET A 59 26.68 -14.71 17.15
N PRO A 60 26.13 -14.59 18.38
CA PRO A 60 25.64 -15.73 19.13
C PRO A 60 24.35 -16.29 18.49
N LEU A 61 24.46 -17.42 17.79
CA LEU A 61 23.29 -18.17 17.28
C LEU A 61 22.69 -19.00 18.42
N ALA A 62 21.45 -18.76 18.83
CA ALA A 62 20.78 -19.58 19.84
C ALA A 62 20.10 -20.80 19.21
N ILE A 63 19.97 -21.89 19.98
CA ILE A 63 19.19 -23.07 19.54
C ILE A 63 17.73 -22.68 19.29
N GLY A 64 17.19 -21.74 20.07
CA GLY A 64 15.85 -21.19 19.89
C GLY A 64 15.65 -20.58 18.50
N ASP A 65 16.66 -19.86 17.98
CA ASP A 65 16.59 -19.26 16.64
C ASP A 65 16.54 -20.32 15.55
N ILE A 66 17.31 -21.40 15.70
CA ILE A 66 17.30 -22.53 14.77
C ILE A 66 15.94 -23.21 14.79
N ILE A 67 15.40 -23.55 15.97
CA ILE A 67 14.08 -24.19 16.11
C ILE A 67 12.98 -23.31 15.52
N ARG A 68 13.02 -22.00 15.80
CA ARG A 68 12.08 -21.02 15.25
C ARG A 68 12.14 -21.02 13.72
N TRP A 69 13.34 -20.89 13.16
CA TRP A 69 13.54 -20.92 11.71
C TRP A 69 13.05 -22.24 11.09
N THR A 70 13.34 -23.38 11.71
CA THR A 70 12.86 -24.71 11.27
C THR A 70 11.33 -24.72 11.18
N TRP A 71 10.65 -24.26 12.25
CA TRP A 71 9.20 -24.26 12.35
C TRP A 71 8.53 -23.33 11.34
N GLU A 72 8.98 -22.08 11.26
CA GLU A 72 8.42 -21.06 10.37
C GLU A 72 8.63 -21.44 8.91
N THR A 73 9.82 -21.92 8.55
CA THR A 73 10.13 -22.40 7.19
C THR A 73 9.28 -23.61 6.84
N ALA A 74 9.16 -24.59 7.73
CA ALA A 74 8.34 -25.78 7.48
C ALA A 74 6.87 -25.42 7.26
N ILE A 75 6.28 -24.55 8.09
CA ILE A 75 4.89 -24.11 7.90
C ILE A 75 4.71 -23.43 6.54
N MET A 76 5.59 -22.50 6.18
CA MET A 76 5.47 -21.74 4.94
C MET A 76 5.64 -22.63 3.71
N GLU A 77 6.62 -23.52 3.70
CA GLU A 77 6.81 -24.47 2.59
C GLU A 77 5.66 -25.47 2.48
N LEU A 78 5.15 -25.98 3.61
CA LEU A 78 3.98 -26.87 3.62
C LEU A 78 2.71 -26.16 3.15
N PHE A 79 2.56 -24.88 3.46
CA PHE A 79 1.47 -24.04 2.96
C PHE A 79 1.54 -23.87 1.44
N VAL A 80 2.70 -23.52 0.91
CA VAL A 80 2.91 -23.41 -0.55
C VAL A 80 2.69 -24.76 -1.23
N PHE A 81 3.15 -25.86 -0.61
CA PHE A 81 2.92 -27.21 -1.09
C PHE A 81 1.44 -27.57 -1.14
N ALA A 82 0.71 -27.40 -0.05
CA ALA A 82 -0.71 -27.74 0.05
C ALA A 82 -1.56 -26.96 -0.97
N ALA A 83 -1.31 -25.66 -1.10
CA ALA A 83 -1.95 -24.81 -2.11
C ALA A 83 -1.61 -25.27 -3.54
N SER A 84 -0.35 -25.61 -3.81
CA SER A 84 0.09 -26.12 -5.12
C SER A 84 -0.54 -27.47 -5.47
N VAL A 85 -0.71 -28.35 -4.48
CA VAL A 85 -1.42 -29.62 -4.64
C VAL A 85 -2.89 -29.36 -4.97
N PHE A 86 -3.55 -28.50 -4.20
CA PHE A 86 -4.94 -28.10 -4.44
C PHE A 86 -5.16 -27.56 -5.87
N VAL A 87 -4.34 -26.61 -6.31
CA VAL A 87 -4.36 -26.09 -7.70
C VAL A 87 -4.04 -27.18 -8.73
N GLY A 88 -3.11 -28.09 -8.42
CA GLY A 88 -2.78 -29.24 -9.26
C GLY A 88 -3.96 -30.21 -9.47
N ILE A 89 -4.82 -30.38 -8.46
CA ILE A 89 -6.04 -31.18 -8.59
C ILE A 89 -7.06 -30.47 -9.50
N MET A 90 -7.12 -29.15 -9.47
CA MET A 90 -8.03 -28.35 -10.30
C MET A 90 -7.60 -28.24 -11.77
N THR A 91 -6.35 -28.57 -12.09
CA THR A 91 -5.77 -28.43 -13.43
C THR A 91 -5.36 -29.77 -14.05
N GLY A 92 -5.45 -29.87 -15.37
CA GLY A 92 -5.00 -31.04 -16.14
C GLY A 92 -3.61 -30.89 -16.74
N MET A 93 -2.90 -29.76 -16.51
CA MET A 93 -1.63 -29.44 -17.14
C MET A 93 -0.62 -28.89 -16.11
N SER A 94 0.62 -29.38 -16.13
CA SER A 94 1.66 -28.97 -15.17
C SER A 94 2.02 -27.48 -15.30
N THR A 95 2.05 -26.94 -16.52
CA THR A 95 2.35 -25.52 -16.76
C THR A 95 1.30 -24.60 -16.14
N LEU A 96 0.01 -24.93 -16.31
CA LEU A 96 -1.08 -24.15 -15.73
C LEU A 96 -1.15 -24.30 -14.22
N GLN A 97 -0.77 -25.46 -13.67
CA GLN A 97 -0.63 -25.60 -12.21
C GLN A 97 0.34 -24.56 -11.65
N VAL A 98 1.52 -24.41 -12.25
CA VAL A 98 2.50 -23.41 -11.80
C VAL A 98 1.92 -21.99 -11.87
N VAL A 99 1.37 -21.61 -13.02
CA VAL A 99 0.79 -20.27 -13.22
C VAL A 99 -0.35 -20.00 -12.23
N PHE A 100 -1.29 -20.94 -12.06
CA PHE A 100 -2.43 -20.75 -11.17
C PHE A 100 -2.05 -20.76 -9.69
N THR A 101 -0.98 -21.44 -9.29
CA THR A 101 -0.45 -21.33 -7.92
C THR A 101 0.06 -19.92 -7.64
N TYR A 102 0.83 -19.33 -8.56
CA TYR A 102 1.29 -17.94 -8.39
C TYR A 102 0.11 -16.97 -8.38
N ILE A 103 -0.87 -17.16 -9.29
CA ILE A 103 -2.09 -16.37 -9.28
C ILE A 103 -2.81 -16.52 -7.93
N LEU A 104 -2.99 -17.72 -7.37
CA LEU A 104 -3.67 -17.91 -6.09
C LEU A 104 -3.08 -17.06 -4.96
N PHE A 105 -1.76 -16.93 -4.90
CA PHE A 105 -1.08 -16.16 -3.86
C PHE A 105 -1.04 -14.65 -4.11
N LEU A 106 -0.92 -14.23 -5.37
CA LEU A 106 -0.83 -12.82 -5.73
C LEU A 106 -2.21 -12.18 -5.94
N PHE A 107 -3.22 -13.00 -6.27
CA PHE A 107 -4.55 -12.53 -6.65
C PHE A 107 -5.24 -11.71 -5.57
N PRO A 108 -5.24 -12.08 -4.27
CA PRO A 108 -5.89 -11.27 -3.23
C PRO A 108 -5.36 -9.84 -3.16
N ALA A 109 -4.05 -9.64 -3.24
CA ALA A 109 -3.47 -8.30 -3.26
C ALA A 109 -3.66 -7.59 -4.60
N GLY A 110 -3.42 -8.29 -5.71
CA GLY A 110 -3.59 -7.74 -7.05
C GLY A 110 -5.01 -7.25 -7.29
N ILE A 111 -6.03 -8.04 -6.92
CA ILE A 111 -7.43 -7.64 -7.08
C ILE A 111 -7.82 -6.52 -6.12
N THR A 112 -7.31 -6.52 -4.89
CA THR A 112 -7.56 -5.45 -3.91
C THR A 112 -7.00 -4.12 -4.38
N MET A 113 -5.74 -4.10 -4.83
CA MET A 113 -5.10 -2.93 -5.42
C MET A 113 -5.88 -2.44 -6.64
N LEU A 114 -6.18 -3.33 -7.59
CA LEU A 114 -6.94 -2.99 -8.78
C LEU A 114 -8.35 -2.46 -8.45
N LEU A 115 -9.07 -3.05 -7.52
CA LEU A 115 -10.41 -2.60 -7.12
C LEU A 115 -10.35 -1.21 -6.48
N LEU A 116 -9.45 -1.01 -5.51
CA LEU A 116 -9.36 0.25 -4.76
C LEU A 116 -8.89 1.40 -5.65
N THR A 117 -7.88 1.19 -6.51
CA THR A 117 -7.42 2.21 -7.45
C THR A 117 -8.44 2.50 -8.54
N ASN A 118 -9.14 1.50 -9.08
CA ASN A 118 -10.22 1.80 -10.03
C ASN A 118 -11.39 2.51 -9.35
N THR A 119 -11.64 2.23 -8.07
CA THR A 119 -12.65 2.94 -7.29
C THR A 119 -12.26 4.42 -7.10
N SER A 120 -10.98 4.76 -6.90
CA SER A 120 -10.56 6.18 -6.82
C SER A 120 -10.72 6.95 -8.12
N PHE A 121 -10.71 6.28 -9.28
CA PHE A 121 -11.04 6.93 -10.54
C PHE A 121 -12.55 7.16 -10.74
N LEU A 122 -13.37 6.34 -10.10
CA LEU A 122 -14.83 6.38 -10.27
C LEU A 122 -15.53 7.21 -9.19
N LEU A 123 -14.99 7.27 -7.97
CA LEU A 123 -15.55 7.98 -6.84
C LEU A 123 -14.63 9.10 -6.39
N VAL A 124 -15.11 10.34 -6.49
CA VAL A 124 -14.36 11.51 -6.05
C VAL A 124 -14.21 11.50 -4.54
N GLY A 125 -12.99 11.79 -4.05
CA GLY A 125 -12.69 11.78 -2.62
C GLY A 125 -12.35 10.40 -2.05
N PHE A 126 -12.30 9.33 -2.85
CA PHE A 126 -12.00 7.98 -2.36
C PHE A 126 -10.50 7.80 -2.04
N PRO A 127 -10.13 7.48 -0.78
CA PRO A 127 -8.74 7.39 -0.36
C PRO A 127 -8.19 5.98 -0.59
N ALA A 128 -7.83 5.65 -1.84
CA ALA A 128 -7.29 4.33 -2.18
C ALA A 128 -6.03 4.00 -1.36
N ASP A 129 -5.12 4.98 -1.21
CA ASP A 129 -3.84 4.80 -0.53
C ASP A 129 -4.01 4.41 0.94
N TYR A 130 -5.08 4.89 1.60
CA TYR A 130 -5.42 4.54 2.98
C TYR A 130 -5.70 3.06 3.14
N TYR A 131 -6.49 2.50 2.24
CA TYR A 131 -6.86 1.09 2.30
C TYR A 131 -5.76 0.17 1.76
N LEU A 132 -4.95 0.63 0.79
CA LEU A 132 -3.82 -0.15 0.27
C LEU A 132 -2.72 -0.31 1.33
N SER A 133 -2.27 0.81 1.92
CA SER A 133 -1.15 0.84 2.88
C SER A 133 -1.37 -0.07 4.08
N GLN A 134 -2.58 -0.09 4.65
CA GLN A 134 -2.86 -0.92 5.82
C GLN A 134 -3.01 -2.42 5.54
N ASN A 135 -3.38 -2.81 4.32
CA ASN A 135 -3.86 -4.18 4.07
C ASN A 135 -2.96 -5.01 3.14
N LEU A 136 -2.19 -4.40 2.24
CA LEU A 136 -1.50 -5.17 1.19
C LEU A 136 -0.43 -6.11 1.73
N GLU A 137 0.36 -5.68 2.70
CA GLU A 137 1.44 -6.49 3.28
C GLU A 137 0.90 -7.71 4.03
N ALA A 138 -0.24 -7.57 4.70
CA ALA A 138 -0.89 -8.65 5.45
C ALA A 138 -1.56 -9.69 4.55
N ILE A 139 -2.00 -9.29 3.34
CA ILE A 139 -2.79 -10.14 2.44
C ILE A 139 -1.92 -11.11 1.63
N VAL A 140 -0.63 -10.81 1.40
CA VAL A 140 0.25 -11.62 0.55
C VAL A 140 1.18 -12.49 1.40
N PRO A 141 1.05 -13.84 1.34
CA PRO A 141 1.89 -14.73 2.13
C PRO A 141 3.40 -14.57 1.86
N PHE A 142 3.80 -14.20 0.63
CA PHE A 142 5.20 -13.96 0.29
C PHE A 142 5.80 -12.73 0.99
N PHE A 143 5.03 -11.65 1.16
CA PHE A 143 5.49 -10.49 1.93
C PHE A 143 5.67 -10.86 3.40
N ARG A 144 4.75 -11.66 3.97
CA ARG A 144 4.91 -12.17 5.33
C ARG A 144 6.18 -13.02 5.49
N TYR A 145 6.50 -13.87 4.50
CA TYR A 145 7.72 -14.68 4.50
C TYR A 145 8.99 -13.82 4.56
N LEU A 146 9.05 -12.71 3.80
CA LEU A 146 10.18 -11.77 3.83
C LEU A 146 10.33 -11.09 5.20
N LYS A 147 9.22 -10.83 5.91
CA LYS A 147 9.23 -10.22 7.24
C LYS A 147 9.62 -11.15 8.38
N LEU A 148 9.71 -12.47 8.15
CA LEU A 148 10.03 -13.44 9.21
C LEU A 148 11.42 -13.22 9.84
N GLU A 149 12.32 -12.55 9.13
CA GLU A 149 13.63 -12.17 9.67
C GLU A 149 13.50 -11.19 10.86
N ALA A 150 12.62 -10.20 10.73
CA ALA A 150 12.42 -9.15 11.73
C ALA A 150 11.28 -9.47 12.72
N GLU A 151 10.21 -10.10 12.22
CA GLU A 151 8.96 -10.31 12.95
C GLU A 151 8.60 -11.80 12.94
N PRO A 152 8.80 -12.53 14.05
CA PRO A 152 8.50 -13.96 14.12
C PRO A 152 6.99 -14.22 13.95
N LEU A 153 6.63 -15.45 13.58
CA LEU A 153 5.22 -15.83 13.52
C LEU A 153 4.61 -15.84 14.92
N THR A 154 3.48 -15.16 15.06
CA THR A 154 2.65 -15.30 16.25
C THR A 154 2.01 -16.70 16.30
N ALA A 155 1.60 -17.14 17.49
CA ALA A 155 0.88 -18.40 17.63
C ALA A 155 -0.44 -18.42 16.84
N GLY A 156 -1.12 -17.27 16.75
CA GLY A 156 -2.35 -17.11 15.97
C GLY A 156 -2.11 -17.27 14.47
N GLU A 157 -1.06 -16.64 13.92
CA GLU A 157 -0.68 -16.80 12.51
C GLU A 157 -0.27 -18.24 12.20
N SER A 158 0.54 -18.86 13.06
CA SER A 158 0.93 -20.27 12.91
C SER A 158 -0.30 -21.18 12.84
N LEU A 159 -1.26 -20.99 13.74
CA LEU A 159 -2.51 -21.75 13.72
C LEU A 159 -3.31 -21.49 12.44
N ALA A 160 -3.39 -20.24 11.97
CA ALA A 160 -4.08 -19.90 10.74
C ALA A 160 -3.47 -20.59 9.51
N TYR A 161 -2.12 -20.59 9.37
CA TYR A 161 -1.45 -21.30 8.29
C TYR A 161 -1.66 -22.81 8.36
N LEU A 162 -1.59 -23.42 9.55
CA LEU A 162 -1.88 -24.84 9.73
C LEU A 162 -3.33 -25.19 9.33
N LEU A 163 -4.28 -24.32 9.68
CA LEU A 163 -5.68 -24.48 9.29
C LEU A 163 -5.85 -24.36 7.77
N LEU A 164 -5.18 -23.40 7.13
CA LEU A 164 -5.19 -23.24 5.68
C LEU A 164 -4.56 -24.45 4.95
N ILE A 165 -3.44 -24.97 5.45
CA ILE A 165 -2.83 -26.22 4.96
C ILE A 165 -3.84 -27.36 5.00
N MET A 166 -4.49 -27.55 6.14
CA MET A 166 -5.49 -28.59 6.33
C MET A 166 -6.67 -28.42 5.37
N VAL A 167 -7.21 -27.20 5.25
CA VAL A 167 -8.30 -26.86 4.33
C VAL A 167 -7.92 -27.18 2.89
N PHE A 168 -6.75 -26.75 2.43
CA PHE A 168 -6.29 -27.04 1.06
C PHE A 168 -6.16 -28.53 0.80
N LEU A 169 -5.60 -29.30 1.73
CA LEU A 169 -5.45 -30.75 1.56
C LEU A 169 -6.79 -31.50 1.62
N ILE A 170 -7.71 -31.11 2.51
CA ILE A 170 -9.07 -31.67 2.60
C ILE A 170 -9.84 -31.41 1.31
N PHE A 171 -9.82 -30.18 0.80
CA PHE A 171 -10.47 -29.87 -0.47
C PHE A 171 -9.77 -30.55 -1.64
N ALA A 172 -8.45 -30.67 -1.63
CA ALA A 172 -7.69 -31.36 -2.67
C ALA A 172 -8.08 -32.85 -2.75
N ILE A 173 -8.14 -33.57 -1.63
CA ILE A 173 -8.54 -34.99 -1.62
C ILE A 173 -10.00 -35.16 -2.05
N TRP A 174 -10.90 -34.30 -1.58
CA TRP A 174 -12.31 -34.33 -1.95
C TRP A 174 -12.53 -34.06 -3.45
N LEU A 175 -11.85 -33.06 -4.00
CA LEU A 175 -11.88 -32.77 -5.44
C LEU A 175 -11.24 -33.91 -6.24
N TYR A 176 -10.16 -34.49 -5.75
CA TYR A 176 -9.46 -35.57 -6.44
C TYR A 176 -10.35 -36.82 -6.59
N GLN A 177 -11.12 -37.17 -5.55
CA GLN A 177 -12.08 -38.27 -5.63
C GLN A 177 -13.14 -38.04 -6.72
N LYS A 178 -13.58 -36.79 -6.91
CA LYS A 178 -14.59 -36.39 -7.91
C LYS A 178 -14.03 -36.10 -9.31
N ARG A 179 -12.71 -36.04 -9.47
CA ARG A 179 -12.07 -35.67 -10.74
C ARG A 179 -12.22 -36.80 -11.76
N HIS A 180 -12.82 -36.52 -12.92
CA HIS A 180 -12.84 -37.49 -14.02
C HIS A 180 -11.44 -37.70 -14.60
N SER A 181 -11.09 -38.94 -14.95
CA SER A 181 -9.78 -39.26 -15.54
C SER A 181 -9.59 -38.63 -16.92
N GLU A 182 -10.70 -38.37 -17.63
CA GLU A 182 -10.73 -37.64 -18.91
C GLU A 182 -10.32 -36.16 -18.79
N ALA A 183 -10.27 -35.61 -17.58
CA ALA A 183 -9.81 -34.26 -17.34
C ALA A 183 -8.29 -34.10 -17.52
N ALA A 184 -7.54 -35.19 -17.74
CA ALA A 184 -6.13 -35.13 -18.09
C ALA A 184 -5.92 -34.22 -19.32
N THR A 185 -4.86 -33.41 -19.29
CA THR A 185 -4.53 -32.36 -20.26
C THR A 185 -5.50 -31.17 -20.31
N GLN A 186 -6.68 -31.19 -19.70
CA GLN A 186 -7.61 -30.04 -19.74
C GLN A 186 -7.06 -28.85 -18.96
N ALA A 187 -7.34 -27.63 -19.41
CA ALA A 187 -6.88 -26.42 -18.70
C ALA A 187 -7.49 -26.34 -17.29
N LEU A 188 -8.79 -26.61 -17.20
CA LEU A 188 -9.55 -26.72 -15.96
C LEU A 188 -10.18 -28.10 -15.89
N ALA A 189 -9.91 -28.84 -14.82
CA ALA A 189 -10.39 -30.20 -14.65
C ALA A 189 -11.91 -30.27 -14.38
N PHE A 190 -12.49 -29.19 -13.84
CA PHE A 190 -13.90 -29.11 -13.49
C PHE A 190 -14.64 -28.11 -14.40
N PRO A 191 -15.68 -28.54 -15.14
CA PRO A 191 -16.44 -27.66 -16.03
C PRO A 191 -17.08 -26.45 -15.32
N ALA A 192 -17.47 -26.61 -14.05
CA ALA A 192 -18.05 -25.53 -13.24
C ALA A 192 -17.10 -24.34 -13.02
N LEU A 193 -15.79 -24.55 -13.13
CA LEU A 193 -14.79 -23.48 -13.00
C LEU A 193 -14.62 -22.65 -14.27
N ARG A 194 -15.04 -23.17 -15.43
CA ARG A 194 -14.89 -22.49 -16.73
C ARG A 194 -15.57 -21.11 -16.76
N PRO A 195 -16.84 -20.93 -16.35
CA PRO A 195 -17.46 -19.61 -16.32
C PRO A 195 -16.78 -18.67 -15.32
N ILE A 196 -16.41 -19.17 -14.13
CA ILE A 196 -15.72 -18.38 -13.09
C ILE A 196 -14.38 -17.87 -13.61
N PHE A 197 -13.57 -18.75 -14.20
CA PHE A 197 -12.29 -18.38 -14.80
C PHE A 197 -12.46 -17.37 -15.93
N LYS A 198 -13.40 -17.62 -16.85
CA LYS A 198 -13.64 -16.73 -17.99
C LYS A 198 -14.03 -15.32 -17.58
N TYR A 199 -15.06 -15.19 -16.75
CA TYR A 199 -15.53 -13.87 -16.32
C TYR A 199 -14.59 -13.22 -15.31
N GLY A 200 -13.91 -14.02 -14.47
CA GLY A 200 -12.85 -13.55 -13.58
C GLY A 200 -11.68 -12.93 -14.33
N VAL A 201 -11.16 -13.61 -15.36
CA VAL A 201 -10.07 -13.06 -16.21
C VAL A 201 -10.55 -11.81 -16.94
N ALA A 202 -11.75 -11.82 -17.53
CA ALA A 202 -12.32 -10.63 -18.18
C ALA A 202 -12.43 -9.43 -17.22
N PHE A 203 -12.88 -9.67 -15.98
CA PHE A 203 -12.99 -8.64 -14.96
C PHE A 203 -11.62 -8.12 -14.49
N CYS A 204 -10.66 -9.01 -14.23
CA CYS A 204 -9.33 -8.60 -13.79
C CYS A 204 -8.60 -7.80 -14.86
N THR A 205 -8.65 -8.27 -16.12
CA THR A 205 -8.05 -7.54 -17.24
C THR A 205 -8.76 -6.21 -17.50
N MET A 206 -10.09 -6.14 -17.36
CA MET A 206 -10.83 -4.87 -17.35
C MET A 206 -10.19 -3.88 -16.37
N LEU A 207 -10.05 -4.26 -15.10
CA LEU A 207 -9.48 -3.40 -14.07
C LEU A 207 -8.02 -3.01 -14.36
N VAL A 208 -7.22 -3.91 -14.94
CA VAL A 208 -5.86 -3.59 -15.40
C VAL A 208 -5.88 -2.53 -16.49
N GLY A 209 -6.78 -2.64 -17.46
CA GLY A 209 -6.95 -1.64 -18.53
C GLY A 209 -7.35 -0.27 -17.97
N GLY A 210 -8.30 -0.23 -17.03
CA GLY A 210 -8.67 1.01 -16.35
C GLY A 210 -7.55 1.60 -15.51
N PHE A 211 -6.80 0.76 -14.80
CA PHE A 211 -5.61 1.17 -14.06
C PHE A 211 -4.57 1.82 -14.98
N TYR A 212 -4.22 1.17 -16.09
CA TYR A 212 -3.22 1.67 -17.03
C TYR A 212 -3.60 3.03 -17.62
N PHE A 213 -4.83 3.16 -18.13
CA PHE A 213 -5.29 4.43 -18.72
C PHE A 213 -5.61 5.51 -17.68
N GLY A 214 -6.02 5.12 -16.47
CA GLY A 214 -6.21 6.04 -15.34
C GLY A 214 -4.89 6.64 -14.87
N ALA A 215 -3.85 5.82 -14.74
CA ALA A 215 -2.53 6.28 -14.33
C ALA A 215 -1.81 7.13 -15.40
N THR A 216 -2.03 6.85 -16.70
CA THR A 216 -1.30 7.51 -17.79
C THR A 216 -2.00 8.73 -18.37
N GLN A 217 -3.32 8.65 -18.59
CA GLN A 217 -4.10 9.72 -19.23
C GLN A 217 -5.00 10.45 -18.24
N ASN A 218 -5.43 9.76 -17.18
CA ASN A 218 -6.29 10.29 -16.12
C ASN A 218 -7.57 10.98 -16.64
N GLN A 219 -8.06 10.52 -17.80
CA GLN A 219 -9.28 11.00 -18.45
C GLN A 219 -10.30 9.87 -18.48
N PHE A 220 -11.54 10.19 -18.11
CA PHE A 220 -12.61 9.20 -17.99
C PHE A 220 -12.85 8.42 -19.29
N SER A 221 -12.79 9.08 -20.45
CA SER A 221 -12.95 8.43 -21.76
C SER A 221 -11.88 7.37 -22.02
N TRP A 222 -10.62 7.65 -21.70
CA TRP A 222 -9.50 6.72 -21.83
C TRP A 222 -9.60 5.56 -20.84
N ILE A 223 -10.04 5.82 -19.61
CA ILE A 223 -10.29 4.76 -18.61
C ILE A 223 -11.37 3.80 -19.10
N VAL A 224 -12.50 4.33 -19.61
CA VAL A 224 -13.58 3.52 -20.20
C VAL A 224 -13.09 2.74 -21.42
N PHE A 225 -12.28 3.37 -22.28
CA PHE A 225 -11.64 2.67 -23.40
C PHE A 225 -10.77 1.50 -22.90
N GLY A 226 -9.98 1.71 -21.84
CA GLY A 226 -9.20 0.67 -21.17
C GLY A 226 -10.06 -0.48 -20.68
N TYR A 227 -11.16 -0.18 -19.98
CA TYR A 227 -12.12 -1.20 -19.52
C TYR A 227 -12.67 -2.04 -20.66
N VAL A 228 -13.17 -1.40 -21.72
CA VAL A 228 -13.80 -2.10 -22.85
C VAL A 228 -12.78 -2.94 -23.62
N THR A 229 -11.61 -2.38 -23.94
CA THR A 229 -10.60 -3.07 -24.74
C THR A 229 -9.97 -4.25 -24.01
N PHE A 230 -9.54 -4.06 -22.75
CA PHE A 230 -8.90 -5.13 -22.00
C PHE A 230 -9.87 -6.22 -21.57
N SER A 231 -11.11 -5.88 -21.20
CA SER A 231 -12.11 -6.91 -20.89
C SER A 231 -12.48 -7.76 -22.11
N PHE A 232 -12.57 -7.15 -23.30
CA PHE A 232 -12.78 -7.86 -24.55
C PHE A 232 -11.63 -8.84 -24.82
N ILE A 233 -10.38 -8.36 -24.74
CA ILE A 233 -9.19 -9.20 -24.92
C ILE A 233 -9.17 -10.33 -23.88
N GLY A 234 -9.34 -10.01 -22.60
CA GLY A 234 -9.29 -10.98 -21.50
C GLY A 234 -10.38 -12.04 -21.60
N PHE A 235 -11.60 -11.67 -22.00
CA PHE A 235 -12.69 -12.62 -22.21
C PHE A 235 -12.34 -13.65 -23.30
N PHE A 236 -11.85 -13.20 -24.46
CA PHE A 236 -11.51 -14.11 -25.55
C PHE A 236 -10.24 -14.90 -25.28
N VAL A 237 -9.22 -14.33 -24.63
CA VAL A 237 -8.03 -15.07 -24.17
C VAL A 237 -8.44 -16.19 -23.21
N ALA A 238 -9.33 -15.91 -22.26
CA ALA A 238 -9.81 -16.94 -21.35
C ALA A 238 -10.57 -18.06 -22.08
N GLU A 239 -11.39 -17.74 -23.09
CA GLU A 239 -12.02 -18.77 -23.91
C GLU A 239 -11.03 -19.55 -24.78
N MET A 240 -9.98 -18.91 -25.30
CA MET A 240 -8.91 -19.61 -26.02
C MET A 240 -8.17 -20.59 -25.12
N ILE A 241 -7.96 -20.25 -23.85
CA ILE A 241 -7.35 -21.15 -22.85
C ILE A 241 -8.29 -22.33 -22.52
N ILE A 242 -9.58 -22.06 -22.32
CA ILE A 242 -10.58 -23.08 -21.99
C ILE A 242 -10.75 -24.09 -23.14
N GLU A 243 -10.93 -23.59 -24.37
CA GLU A 243 -11.21 -24.41 -25.55
C GLU A 243 -9.95 -24.86 -26.30
N LYS A 244 -8.77 -24.34 -25.91
CA LYS A 244 -7.46 -24.59 -26.54
C LYS A 244 -7.46 -24.32 -28.06
N THR A 245 -8.23 -23.34 -28.49
CA THR A 245 -8.35 -22.95 -29.90
C THR A 245 -8.57 -21.45 -30.02
N TRP A 246 -8.07 -20.86 -31.10
CA TRP A 246 -8.23 -19.44 -31.41
C TRP A 246 -9.63 -19.12 -31.98
N ARG A 247 -10.36 -20.15 -32.42
CA ARG A 247 -11.67 -20.01 -33.11
C ARG A 247 -12.84 -19.85 -32.12
N VAL A 248 -12.74 -18.91 -31.18
CA VAL A 248 -13.73 -18.69 -30.10
C VAL A 248 -14.61 -17.46 -30.29
N PHE A 249 -14.34 -16.63 -31.31
CA PHE A 249 -15.04 -15.37 -31.56
C PHE A 249 -16.55 -15.51 -31.80
N HIS A 250 -17.03 -16.69 -32.21
CA HIS A 250 -18.46 -16.97 -32.35
C HIS A 250 -19.23 -16.95 -31.01
N LYS A 251 -18.53 -17.01 -29.86
CA LYS A 251 -19.13 -16.98 -28.52
C LYS A 251 -19.34 -15.55 -27.95
N TRP A 252 -19.37 -14.53 -28.80
CA TRP A 252 -19.51 -13.11 -28.42
C TRP A 252 -20.71 -12.80 -27.51
N LYS A 253 -21.79 -13.60 -27.56
CA LYS A 253 -22.95 -13.45 -26.66
C LYS A 253 -22.56 -13.52 -25.19
N GLY A 254 -21.57 -14.35 -24.84
CA GLY A 254 -21.05 -14.43 -23.47
C GLY A 254 -20.40 -13.12 -23.03
N TYR A 255 -19.67 -12.46 -23.93
CA TYR A 255 -19.11 -11.14 -23.68
C TYR A 255 -20.20 -10.07 -23.56
N ALA A 256 -21.25 -10.14 -24.38
CA ALA A 256 -22.37 -9.21 -24.29
C ALA A 256 -23.07 -9.23 -22.92
N TYR A 257 -23.27 -10.42 -22.32
CA TYR A 257 -23.81 -10.52 -20.95
C TYR A 257 -22.87 -9.92 -19.90
N PHE A 258 -21.57 -10.18 -20.03
CA PHE A 258 -20.56 -9.59 -19.14
C PHE A 258 -20.55 -8.06 -19.25
N ALA A 259 -20.49 -7.52 -20.47
CA ALA A 259 -20.49 -6.09 -20.73
C ALA A 259 -21.77 -5.43 -20.18
N ALA A 260 -22.94 -6.03 -20.40
CA ALA A 260 -24.20 -5.54 -19.86
C ALA A 260 -24.18 -5.47 -18.32
N ALA A 261 -23.70 -6.51 -17.65
CA ALA A 261 -23.56 -6.53 -16.19
C ALA A 261 -22.61 -5.43 -15.69
N MET A 262 -21.46 -5.25 -16.36
CA MET A 262 -20.49 -4.22 -15.98
C MET A 262 -21.00 -2.80 -16.22
N VAL A 263 -21.78 -2.56 -17.28
CA VAL A 263 -22.44 -1.28 -17.52
C VAL A 263 -23.45 -0.97 -16.41
N VAL A 264 -24.25 -1.95 -15.98
CA VAL A 264 -25.17 -1.78 -14.85
C VAL A 264 -24.40 -1.40 -13.58
N ILE A 265 -23.32 -2.13 -13.25
CA ILE A 265 -22.48 -1.81 -12.08
C ILE A 265 -21.90 -0.40 -12.21
N GLY A 266 -21.38 -0.02 -13.38
CA GLY A 266 -20.84 1.32 -13.63
C GLY A 266 -21.88 2.42 -13.43
N ILE A 267 -23.12 2.22 -13.87
CA ILE A 267 -24.23 3.16 -13.63
C ILE A 267 -24.55 3.26 -12.14
N LEU A 268 -24.60 2.14 -11.41
CA LEU A 268 -24.87 2.15 -9.96
C LEU A 268 -23.80 2.95 -9.19
N VAL A 269 -22.53 2.82 -9.58
CA VAL A 269 -21.42 3.60 -9.01
C VAL A 269 -21.53 5.07 -9.39
N HIS A 270 -21.79 5.37 -10.67
CA HIS A 270 -21.90 6.75 -11.15
C HIS A 270 -23.07 7.53 -10.52
N LEU A 271 -24.17 6.85 -10.21
CA LEU A 271 -25.32 7.47 -9.53
C LEU A 271 -25.06 7.75 -8.04
N ASP A 272 -23.92 7.29 -7.49
CA ASP A 272 -23.58 7.36 -6.07
C ASP A 272 -24.77 7.03 -5.17
N ILE A 273 -25.37 5.85 -5.37
CA ILE A 273 -26.56 5.42 -4.62
C ILE A 273 -26.30 5.41 -3.10
N THR A 274 -25.04 5.22 -2.71
CA THR A 274 -24.60 5.22 -1.30
C THR A 274 -24.47 6.62 -0.70
N GLY A 275 -24.50 7.67 -1.53
CA GLY A 275 -24.20 9.04 -1.17
C GLY A 275 -22.78 9.21 -0.62
N TYR A 276 -21.82 8.40 -1.07
CA TYR A 276 -20.44 8.41 -0.59
C TYR A 276 -19.75 9.75 -0.87
N GLU A 277 -19.89 10.27 -2.09
CA GLU A 277 -19.24 11.51 -2.54
C GLU A 277 -19.83 12.72 -1.81
N LYS A 278 -21.13 12.65 -1.46
CA LYS A 278 -21.88 13.74 -0.81
C LYS A 278 -21.90 13.67 0.71
N ARG A 279 -21.28 12.65 1.30
CA ARG A 279 -21.34 12.42 2.75
C ARG A 279 -20.42 13.38 3.48
N LEU A 280 -20.98 14.20 4.35
CA LEU A 280 -20.24 14.91 5.41
C LEU A 280 -20.72 14.41 6.80
N PRO A 281 -19.83 14.32 7.79
CA PRO A 281 -20.24 14.04 9.16
C PRO A 281 -21.01 15.25 9.75
N ALA A 282 -21.87 15.02 10.74
CA ALA A 282 -22.50 16.13 11.45
C ALA A 282 -21.43 16.97 12.18
N LEU A 283 -21.46 18.29 11.98
CA LEU A 283 -20.44 19.21 12.52
C LEU A 283 -20.31 19.10 14.05
N GLU A 284 -21.42 18.84 14.74
CA GLU A 284 -21.45 18.66 16.19
C GLU A 284 -20.83 17.34 16.67
N ASP A 285 -20.71 16.34 15.80
CA ASP A 285 -20.13 15.04 16.14
C ASP A 285 -18.61 14.98 15.93
N ILE A 286 -18.03 16.00 15.30
CA ILE A 286 -16.59 16.08 15.04
C ILE A 286 -15.86 16.36 16.35
N ARG A 287 -14.90 15.50 16.70
CA ARG A 287 -13.99 15.70 17.84
C ARG A 287 -12.72 16.45 17.42
N GLN A 288 -12.16 16.04 16.28
CA GLN A 288 -10.98 16.66 15.66
C GLN A 288 -10.96 16.33 14.17
N VAL A 289 -10.29 17.17 13.40
CA VAL A 289 -10.13 17.00 11.94
C VAL A 289 -8.67 17.06 11.55
N TYR A 290 -8.22 16.07 10.78
CA TYR A 290 -6.92 16.07 10.13
C TYR A 290 -7.03 16.79 8.79
N PHE A 291 -6.08 17.68 8.53
CA PHE A 291 -5.93 18.37 7.26
C PHE A 291 -4.47 18.37 6.85
N GLY A 292 -4.14 17.62 5.80
CA GLY A 292 -2.74 17.47 5.39
C GLY A 292 -2.56 16.82 4.03
N GLY A 293 -1.30 16.62 3.64
CA GLY A 293 -0.95 16.04 2.33
C GLY A 293 -0.85 14.53 2.33
N SER A 294 -0.77 13.88 3.50
CA SER A 294 -0.38 12.48 3.62
C SER A 294 -1.45 11.66 4.34
N VAL A 295 -1.84 10.56 3.69
CA VAL A 295 -2.73 9.58 4.31
C VAL A 295 -2.06 8.84 5.46
N TYR A 296 -0.75 8.64 5.36
CA TYR A 296 0.04 7.92 6.36
C TYR A 296 0.06 8.67 7.70
N ASP A 297 0.16 9.99 7.66
CA ASP A 297 0.19 10.88 8.82
C ASP A 297 -1.13 10.81 9.61
N PHE A 298 -2.25 10.65 8.89
CA PHE A 298 -3.55 10.39 9.50
C PHE A 298 -3.63 9.01 10.18
N VAL A 299 -2.99 7.99 9.61
CA VAL A 299 -3.03 6.61 10.11
C VAL A 299 -2.17 6.42 11.34
N GLU A 300 -0.89 6.80 11.24
CA GLU A 300 0.15 6.43 12.21
C GLU A 300 0.40 7.44 13.32
N ASN A 301 -0.24 8.63 13.26
CA ASN A 301 -0.28 9.68 14.28
C ASN A 301 0.70 9.49 15.47
N GLY A 302 1.99 9.79 15.24
CA GLY A 302 3.05 9.75 16.27
C GLY A 302 3.82 8.43 16.43
N GLN A 303 3.72 7.47 15.51
CA GLN A 303 4.51 6.22 15.55
C GLN A 303 5.69 6.18 14.56
N ARG A 304 6.08 7.33 14.00
CA ARG A 304 7.18 7.35 13.02
C ARG A 304 8.52 7.04 13.70
N SER A 305 9.36 6.25 13.02
CA SER A 305 10.76 6.06 13.42
C SER A 305 11.63 7.32 13.20
N TYR A 306 11.13 8.29 12.43
CA TYR A 306 11.74 9.60 12.20
C TYR A 306 10.63 10.64 12.05
N GLU A 307 10.66 11.69 12.88
CA GLU A 307 9.68 12.78 12.82
C GLU A 307 10.21 13.88 11.88
N PRO A 308 9.57 14.10 10.72
CA PRO A 308 9.95 15.22 9.88
C PRO A 308 9.72 16.52 10.67
N PHE A 309 10.60 17.50 10.43
CA PHE A 309 10.51 18.80 11.10
C PHE A 309 9.14 19.48 10.92
N GLU A 310 8.50 19.23 9.79
CA GLU A 310 7.14 19.64 9.49
C GLU A 310 6.19 18.43 9.64
N GLN A 311 5.00 18.63 10.20
CA GLN A 311 3.81 17.75 10.09
C GLN A 311 3.63 16.65 11.15
N GLU A 312 4.30 16.69 12.31
CA GLU A 312 4.21 15.61 13.29
C GLU A 312 2.76 15.39 13.83
N ASN A 313 1.80 16.33 13.66
CA ASN A 313 0.39 16.14 14.05
C ASN A 313 -0.60 17.18 13.48
N GLN A 314 -0.95 17.11 12.19
CA GLN A 314 -1.87 18.09 11.54
C GLN A 314 -3.37 17.94 11.92
N PHE A 315 -3.68 17.54 13.17
CA PHE A 315 -5.04 17.44 13.69
C PHE A 315 -5.50 18.73 14.38
N LEU A 316 -6.58 19.32 13.87
CA LEU A 316 -7.20 20.54 14.38
C LEU A 316 -8.40 20.21 15.28
N LYS A 317 -8.49 20.91 16.41
CA LYS A 317 -9.46 20.72 17.50
C LYS A 317 -10.22 22.01 17.81
N GLU A 318 -9.66 23.18 17.49
CA GLU A 318 -10.35 24.45 17.68
C GLU A 318 -11.58 24.53 16.76
N LYS A 319 -12.65 25.14 17.28
CA LYS A 319 -13.95 25.14 16.62
C LYS A 319 -13.86 25.86 15.27
N GLU A 320 -13.18 26.99 15.23
CA GLU A 320 -12.97 27.83 14.05
C GLU A 320 -12.24 27.06 12.94
N ASN A 321 -11.18 26.32 13.30
CA ASN A 321 -10.38 25.54 12.34
C ASN A 321 -11.13 24.31 11.83
N ILE A 322 -11.92 23.65 12.70
CA ILE A 322 -12.83 22.58 12.27
C ILE A 322 -13.86 23.13 11.26
N HIS A 323 -14.42 24.32 11.50
CA HIS A 323 -15.39 24.93 10.57
C HIS A 323 -14.73 25.32 9.24
N ALA A 324 -13.49 25.81 9.26
CA ALA A 324 -12.75 26.14 8.04
C ALA A 324 -12.49 24.89 7.17
N VAL A 325 -12.00 23.79 7.76
CA VAL A 325 -11.81 22.53 7.03
C VAL A 325 -13.14 21.94 6.56
N TYR A 326 -14.20 22.06 7.37
CA TYR A 326 -15.53 21.60 6.99
C TYR A 326 -16.10 22.38 5.80
N ALA A 327 -15.95 23.71 5.79
CA ALA A 327 -16.37 24.56 4.67
C ALA A 327 -15.60 24.22 3.38
N PHE A 328 -14.29 24.00 3.50
CA PHE A 328 -13.47 23.52 2.38
C PHE A 328 -13.96 22.17 1.85
N HIS A 329 -14.18 21.19 2.72
CA HIS A 329 -14.69 19.88 2.31
C HIS A 329 -16.08 19.98 1.66
N GLN A 330 -16.97 20.82 2.18
CA GLN A 330 -18.27 21.08 1.59
C GLN A 330 -18.14 21.64 0.17
N GLN A 331 -17.18 22.53 -0.07
CA GLN A 331 -16.90 23.03 -1.41
C GLN A 331 -16.40 21.91 -2.34
N LEU A 332 -15.49 21.05 -1.87
CA LEU A 332 -15.00 19.91 -2.67
C LEU A 332 -16.11 18.93 -3.04
N VAL A 333 -17.08 18.73 -2.15
CA VAL A 333 -18.26 17.89 -2.42
C VAL A 333 -19.14 18.50 -3.52
N ASN A 334 -19.25 19.83 -3.58
CA ASN A 334 -20.01 20.53 -4.61
C ASN A 334 -19.27 20.54 -5.97
N ASP A 335 -17.98 20.86 -5.94
CA ASP A 335 -17.18 21.05 -7.16
C ASP A 335 -16.75 19.72 -7.79
N GLN A 336 -16.66 18.65 -6.98
CA GLN A 336 -16.19 17.33 -7.37
C GLN A 336 -14.91 17.39 -8.23
N PRO A 337 -13.81 17.98 -7.71
CA PRO A 337 -12.61 18.21 -8.50
C PRO A 337 -12.03 16.87 -8.96
N LYS A 338 -11.80 16.77 -10.26
CA LYS A 338 -11.18 15.61 -10.87
C LYS A 338 -9.69 15.85 -11.07
N PRO A 339 -8.86 14.82 -10.86
CA PRO A 339 -7.47 14.88 -11.21
C PRO A 339 -7.26 15.30 -12.68
N SER A 340 -6.33 16.20 -12.95
CA SER A 340 -6.02 16.70 -14.29
C SER A 340 -4.50 16.69 -14.50
N PRO A 341 -3.99 16.06 -15.57
CA PRO A 341 -2.55 16.06 -15.86
C PRO A 341 -2.05 17.42 -16.36
N PHE A 342 -2.95 18.36 -16.68
CA PHE A 342 -2.62 19.67 -17.25
C PHE A 342 -2.61 20.81 -16.22
N THR A 343 -2.86 20.49 -14.95
CA THR A 343 -2.96 21.47 -13.88
C THR A 343 -2.17 20.97 -12.70
N GLU A 344 -1.31 21.81 -12.14
CA GLU A 344 -0.64 21.47 -10.88
C GLU A 344 -1.70 21.30 -9.79
N GLN A 345 -1.70 20.13 -9.17
CA GLN A 345 -2.67 19.73 -8.18
C GLN A 345 -1.93 19.23 -6.95
N ARG A 346 -2.37 19.68 -5.78
CA ARG A 346 -1.88 19.21 -4.51
C ARG A 346 -2.83 18.15 -3.96
N GLN A 347 -2.27 17.09 -3.41
CA GLN A 347 -3.03 16.12 -2.66
C GLN A 347 -3.47 16.74 -1.32
N VAL A 348 -4.76 16.59 -1.01
CA VAL A 348 -5.32 16.99 0.28
C VAL A 348 -6.10 15.83 0.88
N VAL A 349 -5.76 15.50 2.11
CA VAL A 349 -6.38 14.46 2.91
C VAL A 349 -7.15 15.12 4.04
N ILE A 350 -8.42 14.79 4.13
CA ILE A 350 -9.34 15.28 5.17
C ILE A 350 -9.78 14.07 6.00
N GLY A 351 -9.42 14.06 7.28
CA GLY A 351 -9.69 12.95 8.19
C GLY A 351 -10.49 13.38 9.42
N TYR A 352 -11.74 12.99 9.53
CA TYR A 352 -12.56 13.25 10.71
C TYR A 352 -12.44 12.13 11.74
N VAL A 353 -12.24 12.50 13.00
CA VAL A 353 -12.42 11.61 14.15
C VAL A 353 -13.68 12.08 14.89
N LEU A 354 -14.68 11.21 14.97
CA LEU A 354 -15.96 11.53 15.60
C LEU A 354 -15.92 11.29 17.12
N LYS A 355 -16.88 11.88 17.82
CA LYS A 355 -17.05 11.71 19.27
C LYS A 355 -17.27 10.26 19.70
N ASP A 356 -17.86 9.42 18.85
CA ASP A 356 -18.05 7.98 19.09
C ASP A 356 -16.82 7.11 18.75
N GLY A 357 -15.71 7.72 18.29
CA GLY A 357 -14.48 7.04 17.92
C GLY A 357 -14.43 6.54 16.47
N LYS A 358 -15.52 6.66 15.69
CA LYS A 358 -15.47 6.36 14.25
C LYS A 358 -14.58 7.36 13.52
N ARG A 359 -13.97 6.89 12.43
CA ARG A 359 -13.12 7.69 11.55
C ARG A 359 -13.73 7.77 10.15
N MET A 360 -13.60 8.93 9.51
CA MET A 360 -13.96 9.14 8.12
C MET A 360 -12.80 9.85 7.43
N ILE A 361 -12.31 9.30 6.33
CA ILE A 361 -11.21 9.88 5.55
C ILE A 361 -11.66 10.14 4.11
N ARG A 362 -11.14 11.22 3.52
CA ARG A 362 -11.26 11.58 2.12
C ARG A 362 -9.92 12.06 1.59
N GLN A 363 -9.67 11.80 0.30
CA GLN A 363 -8.46 12.20 -0.39
C GLN A 363 -8.83 12.84 -1.73
N TYR A 364 -8.35 14.06 -1.95
CA TYR A 364 -8.63 14.87 -3.13
C TYR A 364 -7.33 15.34 -3.78
N HIS A 365 -7.39 15.62 -5.08
CA HIS A 365 -6.36 16.35 -5.81
C HIS A 365 -6.95 17.68 -6.24
N VAL A 366 -6.42 18.78 -5.72
CA VAL A 366 -7.02 20.11 -5.87
C VAL A 366 -6.00 21.10 -6.44
N PRO A 367 -6.37 21.93 -7.42
CA PRO A 367 -5.55 23.06 -7.84
C PRO A 367 -5.47 24.10 -6.72
N SER A 368 -4.28 24.30 -6.14
CA SER A 368 -4.09 25.18 -4.97
C SER A 368 -4.65 26.59 -5.19
N ASP A 369 -4.41 27.17 -6.36
CA ASP A 369 -4.84 28.55 -6.70
C ASP A 369 -6.36 28.74 -6.64
N GLN A 370 -7.13 27.76 -7.14
CA GLN A 370 -8.59 27.84 -7.19
C GLN A 370 -9.21 27.77 -5.79
N TYR A 371 -8.56 27.07 -4.88
CA TYR A 371 -9.04 26.84 -3.52
C TYR A 371 -8.26 27.64 -2.46
N PHE A 372 -7.40 28.58 -2.88
CA PHE A 372 -6.53 29.35 -1.97
C PHE A 372 -7.32 30.03 -0.85
N SER A 373 -8.49 30.58 -1.16
CA SER A 373 -9.40 31.21 -0.18
C SER A 373 -9.86 30.29 0.95
N TYR A 374 -9.86 28.96 0.73
CA TYR A 374 -10.17 27.96 1.74
C TYR A 374 -8.91 27.47 2.48
N PHE A 375 -7.77 27.38 1.80
CA PHE A 375 -6.50 27.05 2.43
C PHE A 375 -6.06 28.12 3.42
N GLN A 376 -6.15 29.40 3.04
CA GLN A 376 -5.65 30.52 3.81
C GLN A 376 -6.11 30.51 5.29
N PRO A 377 -7.42 30.47 5.62
CA PRO A 377 -7.86 30.48 7.03
C PRO A 377 -7.42 29.23 7.81
N ILE A 378 -7.15 28.11 7.15
CA ILE A 378 -6.69 26.87 7.79
C ILE A 378 -5.19 27.00 8.08
N LEU A 379 -4.38 27.29 7.06
CA LEU A 379 -2.92 27.32 7.13
C LEU A 379 -2.38 28.47 7.99
N GLU A 380 -3.06 29.63 7.96
CA GLU A 380 -2.67 30.79 8.77
C GLU A 380 -3.18 30.71 10.22
N SER A 381 -3.96 29.67 10.57
CA SER A 381 -4.40 29.49 11.95
C SER A 381 -3.23 29.13 12.87
N LYS A 382 -3.26 29.68 14.09
CA LYS A 382 -2.22 29.40 15.10
C LYS A 382 -2.14 27.93 15.45
N GLU A 383 -3.29 27.26 15.55
CA GLU A 383 -3.35 25.82 15.81
C GLU A 383 -2.67 25.03 14.70
N TYR A 384 -2.98 25.32 13.43
CA TYR A 384 -2.35 24.63 12.31
C TYR A 384 -0.84 24.82 12.32
N LYS A 385 -0.34 26.06 12.48
CA LYS A 385 1.10 26.33 12.49
C LYS A 385 1.84 25.63 13.62
N LYS A 386 1.28 25.62 14.83
CA LYS A 386 1.85 24.87 15.97
C LYS A 386 1.89 23.37 15.71
N ASN A 387 0.86 22.85 15.05
CA ASN A 387 0.76 21.46 14.66
C ASN A 387 1.61 21.10 13.44
N TYR A 388 1.95 22.08 12.61
CA TYR A 388 2.74 21.89 11.40
C TYR A 388 4.23 22.02 11.71
N TYR A 389 4.68 23.07 12.38
CA TYR A 389 6.10 23.29 12.68
C TYR A 389 6.50 22.74 14.06
N LEU A 390 7.46 21.81 14.10
CA LEU A 390 7.96 21.23 15.35
C LEU A 390 8.48 22.29 16.34
N LEU A 391 9.18 23.31 15.84
CA LEU A 391 9.74 24.41 16.65
C LEU A 391 8.69 25.28 17.37
N LEU A 392 7.43 25.27 16.90
CA LEU A 392 6.34 26.05 17.51
C LEU A 392 5.60 25.29 18.62
N ARG A 393 5.98 24.04 18.87
CA ARG A 393 5.37 23.19 19.90
C ARG A 393 6.06 23.41 21.25
N ASP A 394 5.29 23.18 22.31
CA ASP A 394 5.80 23.28 23.68
C ASP A 394 6.73 22.10 24.05
N GLN A 395 6.62 20.98 23.34
CA GLN A 395 7.39 19.73 23.51
C GLN A 395 7.59 19.07 22.15
N GLY A 396 8.61 18.22 22.00
CA GLY A 396 8.86 17.44 20.78
C GLY A 396 10.28 17.55 20.22
N TYR A 397 11.12 18.44 20.77
CA TYR A 397 12.52 18.53 20.36
C TYR A 397 13.44 18.80 21.56
N SER A 398 14.65 18.26 21.48
CA SER A 398 15.74 18.47 22.42
C SER A 398 16.38 19.86 22.24
N PRO A 399 17.07 20.40 23.26
CA PRO A 399 17.74 21.69 23.15
C PRO A 399 18.68 21.77 21.94
N ILE A 400 18.59 22.88 21.19
CA ILE A 400 19.41 23.11 20.00
C ILE A 400 20.81 23.53 20.43
N ARG A 401 21.83 22.81 19.94
CA ARG A 401 23.25 23.06 20.25
C ARG A 401 24.00 23.77 19.14
N GLN A 402 23.50 23.68 17.92
CA GLN A 402 24.11 24.31 16.76
C GLN A 402 23.04 24.66 15.73
N VAL A 403 23.20 25.84 15.12
CA VAL A 403 22.47 26.25 13.92
C VAL A 403 23.47 26.33 12.77
N ALA A 404 23.12 25.80 11.62
CA ALA A 404 23.93 25.88 10.42
C ALA A 404 23.09 26.30 9.22
N PHE A 405 23.72 27.00 8.28
CA PHE A 405 23.10 27.37 7.01
C PHE A 405 23.81 26.64 5.89
N HIS A 406 23.03 26.25 4.87
CA HIS A 406 23.53 25.57 3.69
C HIS A 406 23.08 26.31 2.43
N THR A 407 23.97 26.35 1.43
CA THR A 407 23.60 26.88 0.11
C THR A 407 22.64 25.93 -0.60
N PRO A 408 21.65 26.47 -1.34
CA PRO A 408 20.69 25.66 -2.09
C PRO A 408 21.33 24.88 -3.24
N GLU A 409 22.42 25.39 -3.83
CA GLU A 409 23.04 24.83 -5.04
C GLU A 409 24.02 23.69 -4.77
N THR A 410 24.82 23.80 -3.70
CA THR A 410 25.90 22.83 -3.39
C THR A 410 25.66 22.06 -2.08
N GLY A 411 24.70 22.50 -1.25
CA GLY A 411 24.49 21.97 0.10
C GLY A 411 25.66 22.25 1.06
N GLU A 412 26.60 23.10 0.65
CA GLU A 412 27.77 23.43 1.44
C GLU A 412 27.39 24.29 2.63
N LYS A 413 28.01 23.98 3.77
CA LYS A 413 27.77 24.68 5.03
C LYS A 413 28.43 26.06 4.99
N THR A 414 27.62 27.12 4.96
CA THR A 414 28.08 28.51 4.80
C THR A 414 28.30 29.22 6.14
N LEU A 415 27.40 28.97 7.11
CA LEU A 415 27.43 29.58 8.44
C LEU A 415 27.20 28.51 9.50
N THR A 416 27.84 28.68 10.67
CA THR A 416 27.59 27.86 11.86
C THR A 416 27.56 28.76 13.08
N ILE A 417 26.50 28.64 13.87
CA ILE A 417 26.29 29.35 15.14
C ILE A 417 26.28 28.29 16.25
N ILE A 418 27.15 28.48 17.25
CA ILE A 418 27.32 27.55 18.39
C ILE A 418 27.15 28.23 19.76
N GLU A 419 27.08 29.56 19.79
CA GLU A 419 26.98 30.33 21.03
C GLU A 419 25.54 30.26 21.57
N PRO A 420 25.30 29.75 22.80
CA PRO A 420 23.95 29.50 23.31
C PRO A 420 23.02 30.72 23.27
N GLN A 421 23.51 31.90 23.65
CA GLN A 421 22.69 33.13 23.62
C GLN A 421 22.29 33.53 22.19
N GLN A 422 23.18 33.32 21.23
CA GLN A 422 22.88 33.57 19.81
C GLN A 422 21.88 32.55 19.28
N ILE A 423 22.03 31.28 19.65
CA ILE A 423 21.08 30.22 19.27
C ILE A 423 19.69 30.56 19.81
N ASP A 424 19.56 30.90 21.09
CA ASP A 424 18.25 31.19 21.70
C ASP A 424 17.56 32.38 21.00
N SER A 425 18.30 33.48 20.79
CA SER A 425 17.73 34.65 20.09
C SER A 425 17.41 34.39 18.61
N PHE A 426 18.21 33.56 17.93
CA PHE A 426 17.94 33.13 16.56
C PHE A 426 16.69 32.26 16.47
N ILE A 427 16.54 31.30 17.38
CA ILE A 427 15.38 30.40 17.42
C ILE A 427 14.11 31.20 17.67
N GLU A 428 14.14 32.24 18.51
CA GLU A 428 12.98 33.13 18.69
C GLU A 428 12.64 33.93 17.42
N ALA A 429 13.65 34.43 16.68
CA ALA A 429 13.41 35.06 15.38
C ALA A 429 12.80 34.07 14.37
N LEU A 430 13.32 32.85 14.31
CA LEU A 430 12.81 31.80 13.44
C LEU A 430 11.37 31.40 13.81
N LYS A 431 11.06 31.24 15.10
CA LYS A 431 9.68 30.97 15.56
C LYS A 431 8.72 32.10 15.16
N ALA A 432 9.17 33.36 15.21
CA ALA A 432 8.35 34.49 14.77
C ALA A 432 8.03 34.39 13.27
N ASP A 433 9.02 34.10 12.43
CA ASP A 433 8.81 33.89 10.98
C ASP A 433 7.88 32.71 10.69
N LEU A 434 8.08 31.55 11.33
CA LEU A 434 7.19 30.38 11.17
C LEU A 434 5.75 30.70 11.58
N MET A 435 5.56 31.50 12.64
CA MET A 435 4.24 31.92 13.11
C MET A 435 3.58 32.97 12.20
N GLU A 436 4.37 33.78 11.49
CA GLU A 436 3.89 34.83 10.58
C GLU A 436 3.87 34.38 9.11
N GLU A 437 4.35 33.18 8.79
CA GLU A 437 4.44 32.70 7.41
C GLU A 437 3.08 32.72 6.68
N PRO A 438 2.96 33.37 5.51
CA PRO A 438 1.70 33.44 4.77
C PRO A 438 1.36 32.09 4.11
N ALA A 439 0.07 31.80 3.93
CA ALA A 439 -0.38 30.56 3.29
C ALA A 439 0.22 30.35 1.89
N SER A 440 0.46 31.43 1.14
CA SER A 440 1.10 31.35 -0.19
C SER A 440 2.52 30.80 -0.14
N SER A 441 3.31 31.13 0.91
CA SER A 441 4.67 30.62 1.13
C SER A 441 4.69 29.16 1.59
N MET A 442 3.65 28.73 2.29
CA MET A 442 3.47 27.32 2.68
C MET A 442 2.99 26.45 1.52
N LEU A 443 2.42 27.06 0.48
CA LEU A 443 1.89 26.38 -0.70
C LEU A 443 2.84 26.39 -1.91
N ASP A 444 3.79 27.33 -1.96
CA ASP A 444 4.73 27.50 -3.06
C ASP A 444 6.13 26.97 -2.70
N ASP A 445 6.61 26.01 -3.48
CA ASP A 445 7.91 25.36 -3.29
C ASP A 445 9.07 26.17 -3.92
N ASN A 446 8.81 27.31 -4.58
CA ASN A 446 9.82 28.11 -5.31
C ASN A 446 10.43 29.29 -4.51
N VAL A 447 10.14 29.41 -3.21
CA VAL A 447 10.43 30.62 -2.41
C VAL A 447 11.57 30.44 -1.39
N TRP A 448 12.58 29.61 -1.71
CA TRP A 448 13.67 29.28 -0.79
C TRP A 448 15.02 29.94 -1.18
N GLU A 449 15.82 30.32 -0.17
CA GLU A 449 17.16 30.92 -0.27
C GLU A 449 18.28 29.97 0.16
N GLY A 450 17.96 28.86 0.82
CA GLY A 450 18.89 27.86 1.32
C GLY A 450 18.25 26.99 2.40
N ASP A 451 19.04 26.23 3.13
CA ASP A 451 18.55 25.38 4.24
C ASP A 451 19.12 25.83 5.58
N ILE A 452 18.30 25.71 6.62
CA ILE A 452 18.71 25.83 8.02
C ILE A 452 18.76 24.43 8.62
N GLU A 453 19.89 24.07 9.19
CA GLU A 453 20.12 22.83 9.93
C GLU A 453 20.25 23.13 11.43
N LEU A 454 19.41 22.51 12.25
CA LEU A 454 19.44 22.62 13.71
C LEU A 454 19.86 21.28 14.31
N LEU A 455 21.03 21.26 14.96
CA LEU A 455 21.52 20.07 15.66
C LEU A 455 21.02 20.06 17.09
N GLN A 456 20.34 18.99 17.47
CA GLN A 456 19.79 18.76 18.79
C GLN A 456 20.81 18.13 19.75
N SER A 457 20.50 18.20 21.04
CA SER A 457 21.38 17.74 22.11
C SER A 457 21.58 16.22 22.19
N ASP A 458 20.64 15.46 21.67
CA ASP A 458 20.63 14.00 21.52
C ASP A 458 21.34 13.52 20.24
N GLY A 459 21.72 14.44 19.36
CA GLY A 459 22.40 14.16 18.09
C GLY A 459 21.47 14.16 16.87
N ASP A 460 20.16 14.33 17.08
CA ASP A 460 19.22 14.40 15.97
C ASP A 460 19.32 15.75 15.25
N ILE A 461 19.00 15.73 13.97
CA ILE A 461 19.13 16.90 13.09
C ILE A 461 17.75 17.26 12.55
N ILE A 462 17.39 18.52 12.75
CA ILE A 462 16.24 19.17 12.16
C ILE A 462 16.72 19.96 10.94
N ARG A 463 16.05 19.82 9.80
CA ARG A 463 16.30 20.64 8.60
C ARG A 463 15.03 21.31 8.16
N LEU A 464 15.14 22.57 7.75
CA LEU A 464 14.06 23.36 7.21
C LEU A 464 14.56 24.31 6.12
N GLU A 465 13.67 24.67 5.20
CA GLU A 465 13.97 25.65 4.16
C GLU A 465 14.06 27.07 4.77
N TRP A 466 15.10 27.80 4.41
CA TRP A 466 15.18 29.24 4.63
C TRP A 466 14.40 29.95 3.53
N LYS A 467 13.20 30.42 3.84
CA LYS A 467 12.33 31.06 2.84
C LYS A 467 12.58 32.57 2.76
N LYS A 468 12.34 33.15 1.57
CA LYS A 468 12.42 34.62 1.34
C LYS A 468 11.47 35.44 2.19
N THR A 469 10.44 34.80 2.75
CA THR A 469 9.46 35.40 3.64
C THR A 469 9.95 35.53 5.09
N TYR A 470 11.11 34.95 5.44
CA TYR A 470 11.65 34.94 6.80
C TYR A 470 12.36 36.25 7.15
N THR A 471 11.57 37.30 7.37
CA THR A 471 12.04 38.66 7.64
C THR A 471 12.71 38.83 9.01
N HIS A 472 12.29 38.08 10.04
CA HIS A 472 12.89 38.16 11.37
C HIS A 472 14.27 37.51 11.39
N VAL A 473 14.44 36.36 10.73
CA VAL A 473 15.73 35.69 10.51
C VAL A 473 16.67 36.57 9.71
N GLU A 474 16.20 37.15 8.58
CA GLU A 474 17.00 38.08 7.78
C GLU A 474 17.49 39.27 8.62
N LYS A 475 16.58 39.89 9.38
CA LYS A 475 16.92 41.00 10.27
C LYS A 475 17.94 40.58 11.33
N TRP A 476 17.72 39.43 11.98
CA TRP A 476 18.63 38.89 12.99
C TRP A 476 20.04 38.67 12.41
N LEU A 477 20.13 38.09 11.20
CA LEU A 477 21.40 37.86 10.52
C LEU A 477 22.11 39.17 10.17
N LYS A 478 21.37 40.21 9.76
CA LYS A 478 21.94 41.54 9.46
C LYS A 478 22.45 42.24 10.73
N ASP A 479 21.68 42.21 11.81
CA ASP A 479 22.04 42.81 13.10
C ASP A 479 23.30 42.18 13.70
N HIS A 480 23.58 40.91 13.38
CA HIS A 480 24.79 40.20 13.81
C HIS A 480 25.93 40.17 12.76
N HIS A 481 25.78 40.85 11.62
CA HIS A 481 26.73 40.85 10.50
C HIS A 481 27.02 39.45 9.90
N LEU A 482 26.04 38.56 9.92
CA LEU A 482 26.14 37.17 9.45
C LEU A 482 25.41 36.90 8.12
N PHE A 483 24.65 37.87 7.60
CA PHE A 483 23.78 37.69 6.43
C PHE A 483 24.52 37.24 5.15
N GLU A 484 25.56 37.98 4.73
CA GLU A 484 26.36 37.62 3.54
C GLU A 484 27.00 36.23 3.67
N LYS A 485 27.41 35.90 4.90
CA LYS A 485 28.02 34.61 5.23
C LYS A 485 26.99 33.48 5.19
N ALA A 486 25.74 33.73 5.59
CA ALA A 486 24.65 32.76 5.48
C ALA A 486 24.30 32.45 4.01
N GLN A 487 24.31 33.47 3.14
CA GLN A 487 24.02 33.30 1.71
C GLN A 487 25.17 32.65 0.90
N GLY A 488 26.34 32.44 1.52
CA GLY A 488 27.51 31.93 0.81
C GLY A 488 28.22 32.96 -0.07
N ASN A 489 27.91 34.25 0.10
CA ASN A 489 28.48 35.37 -0.66
C ASN A 489 29.75 35.99 -0.03
N ALA A 490 30.20 35.45 1.11
CA ALA A 490 31.37 35.95 1.81
C ALA A 490 32.67 35.31 1.29
N GLU A 491 33.53 36.11 0.65
CA GLU A 491 34.99 35.90 0.59
C GLU A 491 35.67 36.23 1.92
#